data_AF-A0A2M8DTV6-F1
#
_entry.id   AF-A0A2M8DTV6-F1
#
_cell.length_a   1.000
_cell.length_b   1.000
_cell.length_c   1.000
_cell.angle_alpha   90.00
_cell.angle_beta   90.00
_cell.angle_gamma   90.00
#
_symmetry.space_group_name_H-M   'P 1'
#
loop_
_entity.id
_entity.type
_entity.pdbx_description
1 polymer ?
#
loop_
_entity_poly.entity_id
_entity_poly.type
_entity_poly.pdbx_seq_one_letter_code
_entity_poly.pdbx_strand_id
1 'polypeptide(L)'
;MNARKFIAASSREALQLVRAELGAEAVILSNRKSAAGVEIVAMAGSELAHLNETRMVAQHAEQTRSAPRQRAAANLSGRALDQAAALGAKVVAAQAEQAAPPRVETPQANHAAQQLMHELQAMHDTMQAQMAGMAWSTLQQQDPQRSGLLRD
;
A
#
# COMPACT_ATOMS: atom_id res chain seq x y z
N MET A 1 -0.40 -14.11 12.60
CA MET A 1 0.57 -13.15 12.03
C MET A 1 1.75 -13.10 12.98
N ASN A 2 2.81 -13.86 12.72
CA ASN A 2 3.94 -14.00 13.65
C ASN A 2 5.08 -13.06 13.25
N ALA A 3 4.89 -11.75 13.49
CA ALA A 3 5.99 -10.80 13.44
C ALA A 3 6.80 -10.87 14.74
N ARG A 4 8.14 -10.90 14.64
CA ARG A 4 9.06 -10.96 15.77
C ARG A 4 9.91 -9.70 15.84
N LYS A 5 10.26 -9.28 17.07
CA LYS A 5 11.05 -8.08 17.34
C LYS A 5 12.48 -8.46 17.76
N PHE A 6 13.46 -7.83 17.13
CA PHE A 6 14.89 -8.02 17.37
C PHE A 6 15.50 -6.70 17.78
N ILE A 7 16.26 -6.68 18.87
CA ILE A 7 16.93 -5.49 19.38
C ILE A 7 18.42 -5.78 19.50
N ALA A 8 19.26 -4.91 18.95
CA ALA A 8 20.71 -5.03 19.05
C ALA A 8 21.40 -3.67 19.12
N ALA A 9 22.67 -3.64 19.54
CA ALA A 9 23.45 -2.40 19.65
C ALA A 9 23.63 -1.71 18.29
N SER A 10 23.73 -2.48 17.21
CA SER A 10 23.89 -1.98 15.84
C SER A 10 22.88 -2.60 14.87
N SER A 11 22.56 -1.89 13.78
CA SER A 11 21.68 -2.42 12.72
C SER A 11 22.22 -3.71 12.10
N ARG A 12 23.54 -3.84 12.02
CA ARG A 12 24.20 -5.04 11.46
C ARG A 12 23.92 -6.26 12.32
N GLU A 13 24.07 -6.12 13.64
CA GLU A 13 23.76 -7.21 14.58
C GLU A 13 22.28 -7.54 14.60
N ALA A 14 21.40 -6.53 14.56
CA ALA A 14 19.96 -6.76 14.49
C ALA A 14 19.58 -7.57 13.23
N LEU A 15 20.17 -7.25 12.07
CA LEU A 15 19.97 -8.02 10.84
C LEU A 15 20.58 -9.43 10.90
N GLN A 16 21.69 -9.61 11.59
CA GLN A 16 22.28 -10.93 11.79
C GLN A 16 21.39 -11.82 12.66
N LEU A 17 20.79 -11.27 13.73
CA LEU A 17 19.82 -11.96 14.58
C LEU A 17 18.57 -12.34 13.78
N VAL A 18 18.03 -11.41 12.97
CA VAL A 18 16.90 -11.69 12.08
C VAL A 18 17.21 -12.87 11.16
N ARG A 19 18.39 -12.88 10.51
CA ARG A 19 18.79 -13.96 9.60
C ARG A 19 19.02 -15.29 10.31
N ALA A 20 19.64 -15.25 11.49
CA ALA A 20 19.90 -16.46 12.28
C ALA A 20 18.60 -17.14 12.72
N GLU A 21 17.54 -16.38 12.95
CA GLU A 21 16.31 -16.89 13.55
C GLU A 21 15.13 -17.06 12.57
N LEU A 22 14.99 -16.16 11.58
CA LEU A 22 13.93 -16.22 10.57
C LEU A 22 14.42 -16.68 9.19
N GLY A 23 15.74 -16.78 8.99
CA GLY A 23 16.35 -17.15 7.72
C GLY A 23 16.64 -15.97 6.79
N ALA A 24 17.24 -16.28 5.63
CA ALA A 24 17.63 -15.27 4.64
C ALA A 24 16.42 -14.57 3.99
N GLU A 25 15.29 -15.25 3.90
CA GLU A 25 14.05 -14.78 3.28
C GLU A 25 13.18 -13.93 4.22
N ALA A 26 13.71 -13.48 5.36
CA ALA A 26 12.96 -12.68 6.31
C ALA A 26 12.61 -11.29 5.74
N VAL A 27 11.37 -10.87 5.94
CA VAL A 27 10.86 -9.56 5.52
C VAL A 27 10.84 -8.61 6.71
N ILE A 28 11.50 -7.46 6.56
CA ILE A 28 11.54 -6.39 7.57
C ILE A 28 10.26 -5.55 7.45
N LEU A 29 9.53 -5.41 8.55
CA LEU A 29 8.31 -4.61 8.64
C LEU A 29 8.57 -3.21 9.22
N SER A 30 9.49 -3.10 10.19
CA SER A 30 9.82 -1.84 10.84
C SER A 30 11.28 -1.81 11.25
N ASN A 31 11.87 -0.62 11.21
CA ASN A 31 13.22 -0.34 11.69
C ASN A 31 13.19 0.99 12.46
N ARG A 32 13.42 0.95 13.77
CA ARG A 32 13.53 2.16 14.60
C ARG A 32 14.82 2.16 15.41
N LYS A 33 15.35 3.36 15.64
CA LYS A 33 16.37 3.59 16.66
C LYS A 33 15.68 3.80 18.02
N SER A 34 16.24 3.19 19.06
CA SER A 34 15.74 3.22 20.44
C SER A 34 16.89 3.47 21.41
N ALA A 35 16.58 3.73 22.68
CA ALA A 35 17.59 3.88 23.73
C ALA A 35 18.44 2.60 23.91
N ALA A 36 17.90 1.43 23.55
CA ALA A 36 18.60 0.13 23.62
C ALA A 36 19.36 -0.23 22.33
N GLY A 37 19.42 0.66 21.34
CA GLY A 37 20.06 0.42 20.05
C GLY A 37 19.05 0.41 18.90
N VAL A 38 19.09 -0.58 18.03
CA VAL A 38 18.24 -0.70 16.84
C VAL A 38 17.20 -1.78 17.06
N GLU A 39 15.92 -1.43 16.93
CA GLU A 39 14.80 -2.37 16.96
C GLU A 39 14.34 -2.65 15.53
N ILE A 40 14.38 -3.93 15.14
CA ILE A 40 13.89 -4.43 13.86
C ILE A 40 12.71 -5.35 14.13
N VAL A 41 11.59 -5.10 13.47
CA VAL A 41 10.45 -6.03 13.45
C VAL A 41 10.45 -6.74 12.11
N ALA A 42 10.46 -8.07 12.12
CA ALA A 42 10.55 -8.89 10.93
C ALA A 42 9.63 -10.11 11.00
N MET A 43 9.33 -10.68 9.83
CA MET A 43 8.54 -11.89 9.66
C MET A 43 9.27 -12.85 8.71
N ALA A 44 9.12 -14.17 8.89
CA ALA A 44 9.67 -15.14 7.95
C ALA A 44 8.97 -15.06 6.58
N GLY A 45 9.74 -15.13 5.48
CA GLY A 45 9.19 -15.07 4.12
C GLY A 45 8.19 -16.19 3.81
N SER A 46 8.40 -17.39 4.36
CA SER A 46 7.45 -18.51 4.26
C SER A 46 6.08 -18.15 4.84
N GLU A 47 6.05 -17.47 5.98
CA GLU A 47 4.79 -17.11 6.63
C GLU A 47 4.02 -16.03 5.85
N LEU A 48 4.74 -15.10 5.22
CA LEU A 48 4.15 -14.14 4.28
C LEU A 48 3.56 -14.85 3.04
N ALA A 49 4.26 -15.85 2.51
CA ALA A 49 3.78 -16.64 1.37
C ALA A 49 2.48 -17.38 1.70
N HIS A 50 2.38 -18.00 2.88
CA HIS A 50 1.16 -18.67 3.35
C HIS A 50 -0.03 -17.69 3.51
N LEU A 51 0.21 -16.48 4.02
CA LEU A 51 -0.82 -15.44 4.12
C LEU A 51 -1.32 -15.02 2.74
N ASN A 52 -0.41 -14.88 1.77
CA ASN A 52 -0.75 -14.54 0.40
C ASN A 52 -1.54 -15.66 -0.29
N GLU A 53 -1.12 -16.91 -0.14
CA GLU A 53 -1.83 -18.08 -0.70
C GLU A 53 -3.23 -18.21 -0.11
N THR A 54 -3.37 -18.08 1.22
CA THR A 54 -4.68 -18.11 1.89
C THR A 54 -5.60 -17.01 1.38
N ARG A 55 -5.06 -15.80 1.13
CA ARG A 55 -5.83 -14.69 0.56
C ARG A 55 -6.27 -14.98 -0.87
N MET A 56 -5.39 -15.53 -1.71
CA MET A 56 -5.68 -15.89 -3.10
C MET A 56 -6.77 -16.96 -3.18
N VAL A 57 -6.71 -17.97 -2.31
CA VAL A 57 -7.71 -19.05 -2.22
C VAL A 57 -9.06 -18.52 -1.72
N ALA A 58 -9.06 -17.66 -0.70
CA ALA A 58 -10.30 -17.03 -0.23
C ALA A 58 -10.95 -16.17 -1.33
N GLN A 59 -10.16 -15.39 -2.07
CA GLN A 59 -10.67 -14.57 -3.18
C GLN A 59 -11.20 -15.41 -4.36
N HIS A 60 -10.58 -16.55 -4.68
CA HIS A 60 -11.10 -17.47 -5.70
C HIS A 60 -12.36 -18.24 -5.25
N ALA A 61 -12.48 -18.55 -3.96
CA ALA A 61 -13.68 -19.19 -3.39
C ALA A 61 -14.88 -18.22 -3.35
N GLU A 62 -14.65 -16.93 -3.16
CA GLU A 62 -15.71 -15.91 -3.20
C GLU A 62 -16.16 -15.57 -4.64
N GLN A 63 -15.28 -15.72 -5.64
CA GLN A 63 -15.58 -15.46 -7.05
C GLN A 63 -16.35 -16.60 -7.74
N THR A 64 -16.39 -17.79 -7.14
CA THR A 64 -17.16 -18.93 -7.67
C THR A 64 -18.58 -19.05 -7.08
N ARG A 65 -18.92 -18.23 -6.06
CA ARG A 65 -20.21 -18.29 -5.36
C ARG A 65 -21.26 -17.27 -5.83
N SER A 66 -20.89 -16.37 -6.74
CA SER A 66 -21.77 -15.33 -7.30
C SER A 66 -22.20 -15.65 -8.75
N ALA A 67 -23.16 -16.59 -8.86
CA ALA A 67 -24.19 -16.74 -9.90
C ALA A 67 -23.79 -16.99 -11.40
N PRO A 68 -24.63 -17.75 -12.15
CA PRO A 68 -24.30 -18.20 -13.50
C PRO A 68 -24.58 -17.10 -14.54
N ARG A 69 -23.58 -16.77 -15.35
CA ARG A 69 -23.80 -15.98 -16.57
C ARG A 69 -23.14 -16.66 -17.77
N GLN A 70 -24.02 -17.24 -18.57
CA GLN A 70 -23.95 -17.28 -20.02
C GLN A 70 -22.78 -18.06 -20.62
N ARG A 71 -23.08 -19.33 -20.91
CA ARG A 71 -22.58 -20.02 -22.10
C ARG A 71 -22.86 -19.17 -23.35
N ALA A 72 -21.94 -18.27 -23.69
CA ALA A 72 -21.94 -17.52 -24.95
C ALA A 72 -20.51 -17.32 -25.49
N ALA A 73 -19.58 -18.23 -25.16
CA ALA A 73 -18.18 -18.13 -25.57
C ALA A 73 -17.75 -19.25 -26.55
N ALA A 74 -18.66 -19.73 -27.40
CA ALA A 74 -18.34 -20.82 -28.35
C ALA A 74 -17.80 -20.34 -29.71
N ASN A 75 -17.66 -19.04 -29.99
CA ASN A 75 -17.33 -18.57 -31.35
C ASN A 75 -16.22 -17.50 -31.47
N LEU A 76 -15.31 -17.37 -30.49
CA LEU A 76 -14.23 -16.36 -30.56
C LEU A 76 -12.82 -16.94 -30.74
N SER A 77 -12.67 -18.26 -30.88
CA SER A 77 -11.34 -18.91 -30.89
C SER A 77 -10.56 -18.79 -32.19
N GLY A 78 -11.17 -18.42 -33.32
CA GLY A 78 -10.46 -18.32 -34.61
C GLY A 78 -9.74 -16.98 -34.83
N ARG A 79 -10.35 -15.86 -34.43
CA ARG A 79 -9.87 -14.51 -34.74
C ARG A 79 -8.91 -13.93 -33.69
N ALA A 80 -8.83 -14.57 -32.53
CA ALA A 80 -7.90 -14.22 -31.46
C ALA A 80 -6.49 -14.77 -31.71
N LEU A 81 -6.38 -15.95 -32.33
CA LEU A 81 -5.09 -16.59 -32.64
C LEU A 81 -4.32 -15.83 -33.73
N ASP A 82 -5.01 -15.33 -34.76
CA ASP A 82 -4.40 -14.59 -35.86
C ASP A 82 -3.86 -13.21 -35.43
N GLN A 83 -4.59 -12.52 -34.53
CA GLN A 83 -4.14 -11.26 -33.95
C GLN A 83 -2.97 -11.42 -32.97
N ALA A 84 -2.89 -12.55 -32.26
CA ALA A 84 -1.76 -12.84 -31.37
C ALA A 84 -0.44 -13.04 -32.15
N ALA A 85 -0.49 -13.64 -33.34
CA ALA A 85 0.68 -13.82 -34.21
C ALA A 85 1.19 -12.48 -34.77
N ALA A 86 0.28 -11.58 -35.18
CA ALA A 86 0.64 -10.26 -35.69
C ALA A 86 1.22 -9.32 -34.61
N LEU A 87 0.80 -9.49 -33.35
CA LEU A 87 1.33 -8.73 -32.21
C LEU A 87 2.70 -9.27 -31.75
N GLY A 88 2.92 -10.59 -31.79
CA GLY A 88 4.20 -11.20 -31.43
C GLY A 88 5.38 -10.73 -32.30
N ALA A 89 5.15 -10.56 -33.61
CA ALA A 89 6.18 -10.09 -34.54
C ALA A 89 6.63 -8.63 -34.27
N LYS A 90 5.73 -7.78 -33.74
CA LYS A 90 6.05 -6.38 -33.41
C LYS A 90 6.80 -6.25 -32.08
N VAL A 91 6.58 -7.17 -31.15
CA VAL A 91 7.24 -7.15 -29.83
C VAL A 91 8.71 -7.59 -29.91
N VAL A 92 9.03 -8.57 -30.78
CA VAL A 92 10.42 -9.03 -30.96
C VAL A 92 11.28 -7.96 -31.66
N ALA A 93 10.73 -7.22 -32.63
CA ALA A 93 11.45 -6.13 -33.28
C ALA A 93 11.72 -4.94 -32.35
N ALA A 94 10.85 -4.68 -31.37
CA ALA A 94 11.03 -3.61 -30.39
C ALA A 94 12.01 -3.97 -29.25
N GLN A 95 12.29 -5.26 -29.02
CA GLN A 95 13.23 -5.71 -27.98
C GLN A 95 14.69 -5.74 -28.42
N ALA A 96 14.98 -5.70 -29.73
CA ALA A 96 16.34 -5.68 -30.24
C ALA A 96 17.05 -4.32 -30.10
N GLU A 97 16.31 -3.24 -29.81
CA GLU A 97 16.86 -1.88 -29.69
C GLU A 97 17.07 -1.43 -28.23
N GLN A 98 16.80 -2.30 -27.25
CA GLN A 98 16.94 -1.99 -25.82
C GLN A 98 18.18 -2.67 -25.21
N ALA A 99 19.35 -2.37 -25.77
CA ALA A 99 20.64 -2.61 -25.15
C ALA A 99 21.25 -1.30 -24.59
N ALA A 100 20.69 -0.82 -23.44
CA ALA A 100 21.21 0.16 -22.45
C ALA A 100 21.48 1.64 -22.88
N PRO A 101 21.46 2.67 -21.97
CA PRO A 101 21.37 2.68 -20.48
C PRO A 101 20.23 3.60 -19.91
N PRO A 102 20.34 4.16 -18.67
CA PRO A 102 19.34 4.02 -17.61
C PRO A 102 18.03 4.79 -17.84
N ARG A 103 16.95 4.25 -17.29
CA ARG A 103 15.64 4.91 -17.25
C ARG A 103 15.72 6.17 -16.40
N VAL A 104 15.74 7.32 -17.08
CA VAL A 104 15.48 8.63 -16.46
C VAL A 104 14.04 8.61 -15.98
N GLU A 105 13.83 8.59 -14.66
CA GLU A 105 12.53 8.90 -14.08
C GLU A 105 12.20 10.33 -14.49
N THR A 106 11.19 10.50 -15.36
CA THR A 106 10.86 11.81 -15.90
C THR A 106 10.38 12.71 -14.76
N PRO A 107 10.88 13.96 -14.67
CA PRO A 107 10.50 14.88 -13.59
C PRO A 107 8.98 15.05 -13.46
N GLN A 108 8.23 14.90 -14.55
CA GLN A 108 6.78 15.04 -14.59
C GLN A 108 6.01 14.00 -13.74
N ALA A 109 6.50 12.76 -13.63
CA ALA A 109 5.85 11.75 -12.77
C ALA A 109 6.01 12.09 -11.27
N ASN A 110 7.18 12.64 -10.91
CA ASN A 110 7.45 13.07 -9.54
C ASN A 110 6.64 14.34 -9.19
N HIS A 111 6.51 15.29 -10.13
CA HIS A 111 5.65 16.47 -9.94
C HIS A 111 4.17 16.08 -9.78
N ALA A 112 3.65 15.13 -10.57
CA ALA A 112 2.28 14.66 -10.44
C ALA A 112 2.02 13.96 -9.08
N ALA A 113 2.95 13.12 -8.61
CA ALA A 113 2.83 12.50 -7.29
C ALA A 113 2.88 13.54 -6.15
N GLN A 114 3.74 14.54 -6.27
CA GLN A 114 3.80 15.65 -5.31
C GLN A 114 2.51 16.48 -5.31
N GLN A 115 1.92 16.77 -6.47
CA GLN A 115 0.65 17.48 -6.56
C GLN A 115 -0.50 16.74 -5.85
N LEU A 116 -0.58 15.42 -6.01
CA LEU A 116 -1.57 14.60 -5.29
C LEU A 116 -1.37 14.62 -3.77
N MET A 117 -0.11 14.62 -3.30
CA MET A 117 0.18 14.75 -1.86
C MET A 117 -0.23 16.12 -1.31
N HIS A 118 0.03 17.20 -2.07
CA HIS A 118 -0.39 18.55 -1.68
C HIS A 118 -1.91 18.69 -1.64
N GLU A 119 -2.63 18.09 -2.60
CA GLU A 119 -4.09 18.07 -2.63
C GLU A 119 -4.67 17.32 -1.42
N LEU A 120 -4.13 16.16 -1.06
CA LEU A 120 -4.55 15.41 0.13
C LEU A 120 -4.33 16.21 1.41
N GLN A 121 -3.22 16.94 1.49
CA GLN A 121 -2.92 17.77 2.65
C GLN A 121 -3.84 19.00 2.72
N ALA A 122 -4.15 19.63 1.59
CA ALA A 122 -5.14 20.71 1.52
C ALA A 122 -6.57 20.25 1.88
N MET A 123 -6.98 19.05 1.45
CA MET A 123 -8.25 18.45 1.87
C MET A 123 -8.29 18.19 3.38
N HIS A 124 -7.16 17.75 3.97
CA HIS A 124 -7.04 17.53 5.41
C HIS A 124 -7.13 18.84 6.20
N ASP A 125 -6.40 19.88 5.80
CA ASP A 125 -6.46 21.20 6.46
C ASP A 125 -7.87 21.80 6.41
N THR A 126 -8.57 21.64 5.28
CA THR A 126 -9.96 22.10 5.13
C THR A 126 -10.91 21.34 6.05
N MET A 127 -10.71 20.03 6.21
CA MET A 127 -11.52 19.22 7.14
C MET A 127 -11.24 19.58 8.59
N GLN A 128 -9.96 19.81 8.94
CA GLN A 128 -9.56 20.22 10.28
C GLN A 128 -10.09 21.62 10.66
N ALA A 129 -10.08 22.56 9.71
CA ALA A 129 -10.68 23.89 9.89
C ALA A 129 -12.19 23.83 10.13
N GLN A 130 -12.91 22.96 9.40
CA GLN A 130 -14.34 22.72 9.63
C GLN A 130 -14.61 22.12 11.01
N MET A 131 -13.82 21.13 11.44
CA MET A 131 -13.95 20.54 12.78
C MET A 131 -13.66 21.56 13.89
N ALA A 132 -12.62 22.39 13.73
CA ALA A 132 -12.30 23.45 14.69
C ALA A 132 -13.41 24.50 14.77
N GLY A 133 -14.00 24.90 13.63
CA GLY A 133 -15.14 25.81 13.59
C GLY A 133 -16.39 25.26 14.31
N MET A 134 -16.68 23.96 14.13
CA MET A 134 -17.80 23.31 14.84
C MET A 134 -17.55 23.17 16.35
N ALA A 135 -16.31 22.88 16.76
CA ALA A 135 -15.92 22.79 18.17
C ALA A 135 -16.05 24.14 18.89
N TRP A 136 -15.69 25.25 18.22
CA TRP A 136 -15.90 26.59 18.77
C TRP A 136 -17.37 26.99 18.82
N SER A 137 -18.15 26.65 17.79
CA SER A 137 -19.59 26.90 17.78
C SER A 137 -20.33 26.14 18.90
N THR A 138 -19.98 24.87 19.13
CA THR A 138 -20.59 24.06 20.21
C THR A 138 -20.22 24.59 21.60
N LEU A 139 -18.99 25.06 21.81
CA LEU A 139 -18.59 25.68 23.07
C LEU A 139 -19.35 27.00 23.32
N GLN A 140 -19.56 27.82 22.28
CA GLN A 140 -20.34 29.06 22.38
C GLN A 140 -21.85 28.83 22.60
N GLN A 141 -22.39 27.70 22.12
CA GLN A 141 -23.77 27.26 22.34
C GLN A 141 -24.01 26.66 23.74
N GLN A 142 -22.95 26.21 24.43
CA GLN A 142 -23.06 25.68 25.80
C GLN A 142 -23.05 26.79 26.87
N ASP A 143 -22.48 27.96 26.58
CA ASP A 143 -22.40 29.08 27.54
C ASP A 143 -23.54 30.14 27.56
N PRO A 144 -24.62 30.11 26.75
CA PRO A 144 -25.69 31.12 26.83
C PRO A 144 -26.59 30.93 28.07
N GLN A 145 -26.68 29.70 28.60
CA GLN A 145 -27.48 29.40 29.80
C GLN A 145 -26.83 29.92 31.10
N ARG A 146 -25.50 30.16 31.10
CA ARG A 146 -24.79 30.70 32.27
C ARG A 146 -24.81 32.23 32.33
N SER A 147 -24.86 32.92 31.19
CA SER A 147 -24.98 34.38 31.14
C SER A 147 -26.32 34.93 31.65
N GLY A 148 -27.38 34.11 31.69
CA GLY A 148 -28.71 34.52 32.18
C GLY A 148 -28.80 34.67 33.70
N LEU A 149 -27.85 34.11 34.46
CA LEU A 149 -27.86 34.12 35.93
C LEU A 149 -27.00 35.23 36.55
N LEU A 150 -26.42 36.11 35.72
CA LEU A 150 -25.56 37.24 36.14
C LEU A 150 -26.20 38.61 35.87
N ARG A 151 -27.49 38.63 35.51
CA ARG A 151 -28.30 39.83 35.30
C ARG A 151 -29.60 39.75 36.11
N ASP A 152 -29.47 39.65 37.43
CA ASP A 152 -30.42 40.11 38.44
C ASP A 152 -29.62 40.37 39.73
#